data_AF-A0A7Y2B727-F1
#
_entry.id   AF-A0A7Y2B727-F1
#
_cell.length_a   1.000
_cell.length_b   1.000
_cell.length_c   1.000
_cell.angle_alpha   90.00
_cell.angle_beta   90.00
_cell.angle_gamma   90.00
#
_symmetry.space_group_name_H-M   'P 1'
#
loop_
_entity.id
_entity.type
_entity.pdbx_description
1 polymer ?
#
loop_
_entity_poly.entity_id
_entity_poly.type
_entity_poly.pdbx_seq_one_letter_code
_entity_poly.pdbx_strand_id
1 'polypeptide(L)'
;MAAQTPMMRQYKEIKARHRNEILFFRLGDFYEMFFEDAETASRVLGLTLTARGKESGRPIPLAGIPWHKLDHYVDRLLQAGHKVAICDQTEDPKKAKGLVKRGVTEIATPGTALGSTLQTKQANFLAAVRPGERDEPVGLAAIDVTTGDFRIGVFSRDEWLDELSRLGPAEIVLPDGEDTEHLFDDLDRAPSVSRMPDWAFSIEEGDRILRDHFRVETLDGFGARGAEQAVGAAGALFSYLKDLGRSNLAHVDRLARIESGAHLVLDESTRRNLELFRA
;
A
#
# COMPACT_ATOMS: atom_id res chain seq x y z
N MET A 1 -35.08 14.92 -15.68
CA MET A 1 -33.87 14.37 -15.04
C MET A 1 -33.37 13.23 -15.91
N ALA A 2 -32.20 13.35 -16.52
CA ALA A 2 -31.65 12.23 -17.29
C ALA A 2 -31.35 11.08 -16.30
N ALA A 3 -31.99 9.94 -16.49
CA ALA A 3 -31.78 8.77 -15.65
C ALA A 3 -30.30 8.39 -15.70
N GLN A 4 -29.67 8.28 -14.53
CA GLN A 4 -28.28 7.84 -14.39
C GLN A 4 -28.10 6.51 -15.12
N THR A 5 -27.13 6.45 -16.04
CA THR A 5 -26.89 5.22 -16.81
C THR A 5 -26.50 4.08 -15.85
N PRO A 6 -26.87 2.82 -16.16
CA PRO A 6 -26.48 1.68 -15.32
C PRO A 6 -24.97 1.62 -15.04
N MET A 7 -24.15 1.99 -16.03
CA MET A 7 -22.69 2.07 -15.90
C MET A 7 -22.25 3.14 -14.89
N MET A 8 -22.82 4.35 -14.95
CA MET A 8 -22.50 5.39 -13.97
C MET A 8 -23.01 5.08 -12.57
N ARG A 9 -24.08 4.29 -12.44
CA ARG A 9 -24.51 3.80 -11.13
C ARG A 9 -23.47 2.86 -10.53
N GLN A 10 -23.04 1.86 -11.30
CA GLN A 10 -21.99 0.93 -10.89
C GLN A 10 -20.67 1.65 -10.56
N TYR A 11 -20.25 2.63 -11.36
CA TYR A 11 -19.07 3.44 -11.08
C TYR A 11 -19.16 4.13 -9.71
N LYS A 12 -20.27 4.83 -9.44
CA LYS A 12 -20.44 5.56 -8.17
C LYS A 12 -20.54 4.63 -6.96
N GLU A 13 -21.19 3.49 -7.11
CA GLU A 13 -21.26 2.47 -6.05
C GLU A 13 -19.87 1.96 -5.66
N ILE A 14 -18.99 1.74 -6.65
CA ILE A 14 -17.60 1.32 -6.41
C ILE A 14 -16.80 2.49 -5.82
N LYS A 15 -16.85 3.68 -6.43
CA LYS A 15 -16.13 4.86 -5.95
C LYS A 15 -16.54 5.28 -4.53
N ALA A 16 -17.78 5.05 -4.13
CA ALA A 16 -18.25 5.33 -2.76
C ALA A 16 -17.53 4.50 -1.68
N ARG A 17 -16.97 3.34 -2.05
CA ARG A 17 -16.15 2.48 -1.19
C ARG A 17 -14.65 2.77 -1.28
N HIS A 18 -14.21 3.43 -2.34
CA HIS A 18 -12.81 3.78 -2.62
C HIS A 18 -12.68 5.30 -2.80
N ARG A 19 -13.04 6.05 -1.74
CA ARG A 19 -13.14 7.52 -1.83
C ARG A 19 -11.77 8.19 -1.91
N ASN A 20 -10.76 7.56 -1.31
CA ASN A 20 -9.42 8.12 -1.16
C ASN A 20 -8.47 7.71 -2.31
N GLU A 21 -8.91 6.78 -3.16
CA GLU A 21 -8.14 6.25 -4.27
C GLU A 21 -8.66 6.79 -5.60
N ILE A 22 -7.78 7.07 -6.55
CA ILE A 22 -8.19 7.31 -7.93
C ILE A 22 -8.70 5.99 -8.51
N LEU A 23 -9.94 5.96 -8.99
CA LEU A 23 -10.57 4.75 -9.50
C LEU A 23 -10.30 4.59 -11.00
N PHE A 24 -9.46 3.62 -11.34
CA PHE A 24 -9.25 3.18 -12.73
C PHE A 24 -10.33 2.18 -13.11
N PHE A 25 -11.34 2.65 -13.84
CA PHE A 25 -12.52 1.86 -14.18
C PHE A 25 -12.40 1.25 -15.59
N ARG A 26 -12.31 -0.07 -15.68
CA ARG A 26 -12.09 -0.79 -16.95
C ARG A 26 -13.30 -0.67 -17.89
N LEU A 27 -13.07 -0.05 -19.04
CA LEU A 27 -14.03 0.08 -20.13
C LEU A 27 -13.40 -0.27 -21.48
N GLY A 28 -13.68 -1.47 -21.97
CA GLY A 28 -13.12 -1.97 -23.22
C GLY A 28 -11.60 -2.05 -23.12
N ASP A 29 -10.88 -1.34 -23.99
CA ASP A 29 -9.42 -1.26 -24.01
C ASP A 29 -8.83 -0.09 -23.21
N PHE A 30 -9.64 0.60 -22.40
CA PHE A 30 -9.20 1.71 -21.57
C PHE A 30 -9.47 1.50 -20.08
N TYR A 31 -8.67 2.15 -19.24
CA TYR A 31 -9.09 2.51 -17.90
C TYR A 31 -9.55 3.97 -17.94
N GLU A 32 -10.79 4.21 -17.56
CA GLU A 32 -11.38 5.54 -17.52
C GLU A 32 -11.57 5.99 -16.07
N MET A 33 -11.37 7.27 -15.83
CA MET A 33 -11.64 7.96 -14.58
C MET A 33 -12.69 9.03 -14.85
N PHE A 34 -13.54 9.31 -13.86
CA PHE A 34 -14.62 10.28 -14.00
C PHE A 34 -14.64 11.29 -12.85
N PHE A 35 -15.27 12.44 -13.09
CA PHE A 35 -15.42 13.51 -12.08
C PHE A 35 -14.05 14.00 -11.56
N GLU A 36 -13.89 14.17 -10.26
CA GLU A 36 -12.67 14.67 -9.62
C GLU A 36 -11.44 13.78 -9.90
N ASP A 37 -11.63 12.46 -10.01
CA ASP A 37 -10.55 11.53 -10.38
C ASP A 37 -10.01 11.86 -11.78
N ALA A 38 -10.90 12.21 -12.72
CA ALA A 38 -10.50 12.59 -14.07
C ALA A 38 -9.72 13.91 -14.10
N GLU A 39 -10.19 14.90 -13.34
CA GLU A 39 -9.54 16.22 -13.24
C GLU A 39 -8.16 16.10 -12.60
N THR A 40 -8.06 15.35 -11.51
CA THR A 40 -6.80 15.08 -10.81
C THR A 40 -5.84 14.31 -11.70
N ALA A 41 -6.27 13.21 -12.30
CA ALA A 41 -5.43 12.41 -13.18
C ALA A 41 -5.00 13.18 -14.43
N SER A 42 -5.87 13.99 -15.04
CA SER A 42 -5.51 14.85 -16.16
C SER A 42 -4.38 15.81 -15.80
N ARG A 43 -4.48 16.49 -14.66
CA ARG A 43 -3.46 17.43 -14.18
C ARG A 43 -2.13 16.73 -13.85
N VAL A 44 -2.18 15.62 -13.10
CA VAL A 44 -0.98 14.91 -12.62
C VAL A 44 -0.27 14.16 -13.75
N LEU A 45 -1.04 13.49 -14.61
CA LEU A 45 -0.50 12.64 -15.67
C LEU A 45 -0.30 13.38 -16.99
N GLY A 46 -0.85 14.58 -17.15
CA GLY A 46 -0.84 15.33 -18.41
C GLY A 46 -1.78 14.74 -19.47
N LEU A 47 -2.88 14.10 -19.04
CA LEU A 47 -3.86 13.51 -19.96
C LEU A 47 -4.83 14.56 -20.47
N THR A 48 -5.38 14.35 -21.67
CA THR A 48 -6.47 15.18 -22.18
C THR A 48 -7.74 14.96 -21.36
N LEU A 49 -8.25 16.03 -20.74
CA LEU A 49 -9.56 16.02 -20.08
C LEU A 49 -10.67 16.19 -21.12
N THR A 50 -11.61 15.26 -21.14
CA THR A 50 -12.78 15.27 -22.03
C THR A 50 -14.05 15.16 -21.19
N ALA A 51 -15.20 14.90 -21.83
CA ALA A 51 -16.43 14.66 -21.11
C ALA A 51 -17.28 13.56 -21.76
N ARG A 52 -18.02 12.81 -20.94
CA ARG A 52 -18.98 11.79 -21.42
C ARG A 52 -20.37 12.05 -20.86
N GLY A 53 -21.32 12.32 -21.75
CA GLY A 53 -22.72 12.53 -21.37
C GLY A 53 -22.91 13.75 -20.46
N LYS A 54 -24.07 13.81 -19.80
CA LYS A 54 -24.41 14.89 -18.86
C LYS A 54 -25.13 14.31 -17.65
N GLU A 55 -24.81 14.84 -16.48
CA GLU A 55 -25.52 14.58 -15.23
C GLU A 55 -26.00 15.91 -14.63
N SER A 56 -27.29 15.99 -14.29
CA SER A 56 -27.92 17.22 -13.80
C SER A 56 -27.63 18.46 -14.68
N GLY A 57 -27.53 18.25 -15.99
CA GLY A 57 -27.25 19.29 -16.98
C GLY A 57 -25.76 19.64 -17.18
N ARG A 58 -24.85 19.14 -16.33
CA ARG A 58 -23.40 19.36 -16.44
C ARG A 58 -22.70 18.18 -17.15
N PRO A 59 -21.72 18.43 -18.04
CA PRO A 59 -20.90 17.36 -18.60
C PRO A 59 -20.14 16.61 -17.50
N ILE A 60 -20.02 15.29 -17.62
CA ILE A 60 -19.22 14.49 -16.67
C ILE A 60 -17.77 14.49 -17.15
N PRO A 61 -16.81 15.04 -16.37
CA PRO A 61 -15.39 15.00 -16.72
C PRO A 61 -14.90 13.57 -16.90
N LEU A 62 -14.04 13.35 -17.90
CA LEU A 62 -13.48 12.05 -18.25
C LEU A 62 -12.02 12.18 -18.66
N ALA A 63 -11.17 11.32 -18.10
CA ALA A 63 -9.82 11.06 -18.57
C ALA A 63 -9.63 9.55 -18.68
N GLY A 64 -8.71 9.09 -19.52
CA GLY A 64 -8.47 7.66 -19.65
C GLY A 64 -7.10 7.34 -20.21
N ILE A 65 -6.67 6.11 -19.93
CA ILE A 65 -5.39 5.57 -20.39
C ILE A 65 -5.61 4.23 -21.11
N PRO A 66 -4.75 3.87 -22.07
CA PRO A 66 -4.74 2.53 -22.64
C PRO A 66 -4.38 1.49 -21.57
N TRP A 67 -5.04 0.34 -21.62
CA TRP A 67 -4.90 -0.69 -20.58
C TRP A 67 -3.50 -1.29 -20.43
N HIS A 68 -2.80 -1.45 -21.55
CA HIS A 68 -1.44 -1.96 -21.58
C HIS A 68 -0.40 -0.94 -21.08
N LYS A 69 -0.85 0.27 -20.68
CA LYS A 69 -0.03 1.29 -20.03
C LYS A 69 -0.39 1.47 -18.56
N LEU A 70 -1.21 0.58 -17.98
CA LEU A 70 -1.67 0.64 -16.59
C LEU A 70 -0.52 0.95 -15.63
N ASP A 71 0.48 0.07 -15.56
CA ASP A 71 1.59 0.18 -14.60
C ASP A 71 2.33 1.52 -14.69
N HIS A 72 2.60 1.98 -15.91
CA HIS A 72 3.28 3.27 -16.13
C HIS A 72 2.53 4.46 -15.52
N TYR A 73 1.20 4.49 -15.66
CA TYR A 73 0.39 5.59 -15.15
C TYR A 73 0.07 5.45 -13.67
N VAL A 74 -0.05 4.21 -13.16
CA VAL A 74 -0.16 3.95 -11.73
C VAL A 74 1.11 4.45 -11.02
N ASP A 75 2.30 4.09 -11.50
CA ASP A 75 3.58 4.53 -10.92
C ASP A 75 3.66 6.06 -10.78
N ARG A 76 3.22 6.78 -11.81
CA ARG A 76 3.21 8.27 -11.81
C ARG A 76 2.21 8.86 -10.82
N LEU A 77 1.04 8.23 -10.62
CA LEU A 77 0.08 8.67 -9.61
C LEU A 77 0.61 8.41 -8.20
N LEU A 78 1.24 7.26 -7.98
CA LEU A 78 1.85 6.90 -6.69
C LEU A 78 2.96 7.88 -6.31
N GLN A 79 3.84 8.25 -7.26
CA GLN A 79 4.88 9.27 -7.06
C GLN A 79 4.32 10.65 -6.74
N ALA A 80 3.10 10.95 -7.20
CA ALA A 80 2.39 12.18 -6.87
C ALA A 80 1.58 12.09 -5.56
N GLY A 81 1.69 10.99 -4.81
CA GLY A 81 1.00 10.78 -3.53
C GLY A 81 -0.43 10.26 -3.65
N HIS A 82 -0.84 9.75 -4.82
CA HIS A 82 -2.19 9.23 -5.03
C HIS A 82 -2.21 7.70 -5.10
N LYS A 83 -2.99 7.06 -4.22
CA LYS A 83 -3.34 5.64 -4.32
C LYS A 83 -4.31 5.39 -5.48
N VAL A 84 -4.27 4.20 -6.06
CA VAL A 84 -5.06 3.87 -7.25
C VAL A 84 -5.83 2.56 -7.05
N ALA A 85 -7.16 2.60 -7.19
CA ALA A 85 -7.99 1.41 -7.18
C ALA A 85 -8.22 0.92 -8.61
N ILE A 86 -7.82 -0.31 -8.90
CA ILE A 86 -7.95 -0.93 -10.23
C ILE A 86 -9.24 -1.74 -10.25
N CYS A 87 -10.18 -1.34 -11.12
CA CYS A 87 -11.49 -1.95 -11.22
C CYS A 87 -11.68 -2.63 -12.56
N ASP A 88 -11.62 -3.97 -12.55
CA ASP A 88 -11.71 -4.81 -13.74
C ASP A 88 -13.08 -5.47 -13.90
N GLN A 89 -13.29 -6.03 -15.09
CA GLN A 89 -14.45 -6.85 -15.42
C GLN A 89 -14.31 -8.22 -14.75
N THR A 90 -15.25 -8.56 -13.88
CA THR A 90 -15.22 -9.83 -13.12
C THR A 90 -15.93 -10.97 -13.85
N GLU A 91 -16.54 -10.68 -15.02
CA GLU A 91 -17.18 -11.66 -15.88
C GLU A 91 -16.82 -11.44 -17.35
N ASP A 92 -16.85 -12.51 -18.14
CA ASP A 92 -16.59 -12.45 -19.59
C ASP A 92 -17.67 -11.60 -20.29
N PRO A 93 -17.29 -10.49 -20.95
CA PRO A 93 -18.23 -9.60 -21.64
C PRO A 93 -19.08 -10.32 -22.69
N LYS A 94 -18.57 -11.40 -23.29
CA LYS A 94 -19.28 -12.20 -24.31
C LYS A 94 -20.37 -13.08 -23.72
N LYS A 95 -20.29 -13.39 -22.42
CA LYS A 95 -21.25 -14.24 -21.70
C LYS A 95 -22.21 -13.45 -20.82
N ALA A 96 -21.92 -12.16 -20.59
CA ALA A 96 -22.74 -11.29 -19.75
C ALA A 96 -24.10 -10.99 -20.41
N LYS A 97 -25.18 -11.21 -19.67
CA LYS A 97 -26.52 -10.70 -20.02
C LYS A 97 -26.71 -9.34 -19.37
N GLY A 98 -26.43 -8.26 -20.10
CA GLY A 98 -26.59 -6.88 -19.63
C GLY A 98 -25.26 -6.19 -19.30
N LEU A 99 -25.25 -5.33 -18.27
CA LEU A 99 -24.04 -4.61 -17.86
C LEU A 99 -23.04 -5.56 -17.21
N VAL A 100 -21.83 -5.64 -17.78
CA VAL A 100 -20.71 -6.42 -17.24
C VAL A 100 -20.43 -6.02 -15.78
N LYS A 101 -20.41 -7.00 -14.89
CA LYS A 101 -20.01 -6.84 -13.49
C LYS A 101 -18.55 -6.43 -13.40
N ARG A 102 -18.30 -5.51 -12.48
CA ARG A 102 -16.98 -4.99 -12.18
C ARG A 102 -16.75 -4.98 -10.69
N GLY A 103 -15.50 -5.12 -10.30
CA GLY A 103 -15.05 -5.04 -8.93
C GLY A 103 -13.61 -4.55 -8.89
N VAL A 104 -13.24 -3.92 -7.78
CA VAL A 104 -11.84 -3.60 -7.53
C VAL A 104 -11.10 -4.91 -7.31
N THR A 105 -10.08 -5.14 -8.13
CA THR A 105 -9.22 -6.32 -8.09
C THR A 105 -8.00 -6.07 -7.22
N GLU A 106 -7.53 -4.83 -7.20
CA GLU A 106 -6.33 -4.42 -6.49
C GLU A 106 -6.38 -2.92 -6.16
N ILE A 107 -5.77 -2.54 -5.04
CA ILE A 107 -5.44 -1.15 -4.74
C ILE A 107 -3.92 -1.02 -4.73
N ALA A 108 -3.39 -0.22 -5.64
CA ALA A 108 -1.99 0.10 -5.72
C ALA A 108 -1.65 1.25 -4.76
N THR A 109 -0.59 1.06 -3.99
CA THR A 109 -0.04 2.00 -3.02
C THR A 109 1.48 2.09 -3.17
N PRO A 110 2.16 3.12 -2.63
CA PRO A 110 3.61 3.23 -2.76
C PRO A 110 4.37 2.00 -2.27
N GLY A 111 3.92 1.36 -1.18
CA GLY A 111 4.53 0.14 -0.63
C GLY A 111 4.15 -1.17 -1.34
N THR A 112 3.21 -1.13 -2.29
CA THR A 112 2.73 -2.33 -3.00
C THR A 112 2.87 -2.25 -4.52
N ALA A 113 3.49 -1.18 -5.02
CA ALA A 113 3.77 -0.96 -6.43
C ALA A 113 4.64 -2.10 -6.99
N LEU A 114 4.15 -2.77 -8.03
CA LEU A 114 4.89 -3.79 -8.78
C LEU A 114 5.51 -3.25 -10.07
N GLY A 115 5.33 -1.95 -10.34
CA GLY A 115 5.55 -1.35 -11.66
C GLY A 115 7.01 -1.30 -12.12
N SER A 116 7.16 -1.13 -13.44
CA SER A 116 8.42 -1.09 -14.19
C SER A 116 9.46 -0.04 -13.75
N THR A 117 9.10 0.85 -12.83
CA THR A 117 9.98 1.90 -12.29
C THR A 117 10.44 1.67 -10.85
N LEU A 118 10.19 0.48 -10.27
CA LEU A 118 10.96 0.03 -9.10
C LEU A 118 12.44 0.25 -9.42
N GLN A 119 13.07 1.18 -8.68
CA GLN A 119 14.49 1.42 -8.86
C GLN A 119 15.17 0.09 -8.58
N THR A 120 15.70 -0.54 -9.63
CA THR A 120 16.03 -1.98 -9.73
C THR A 120 17.13 -2.45 -8.77
N LYS A 121 17.51 -1.64 -7.79
CA LYS A 121 18.56 -1.90 -6.80
C LYS A 121 18.14 -1.65 -5.33
N GLN A 122 16.95 -1.11 -5.06
CA GLN A 122 16.50 -0.87 -3.68
C GLN A 122 15.20 -1.63 -3.39
N ALA A 123 15.12 -2.22 -2.20
CA ALA A 123 13.91 -2.88 -1.72
C ALA A 123 12.78 -1.86 -1.57
N ASN A 124 11.55 -2.23 -1.93
CA ASN A 124 10.37 -1.38 -1.78
C ASN A 124 9.58 -1.83 -0.55
N PHE A 125 10.11 -1.54 0.63
CA PHE A 125 9.49 -1.98 1.87
C PHE A 125 8.16 -1.25 2.13
N LEU A 126 7.15 -2.03 2.46
CA LEU A 126 5.96 -1.62 3.18
C LEU A 126 6.18 -1.99 4.66
N ALA A 127 6.12 -1.01 5.55
CA ALA A 127 6.28 -1.22 6.99
C ALA A 127 4.96 -1.09 7.73
N ALA A 128 4.84 -1.73 8.89
CA ALA A 128 3.84 -1.40 9.89
C ALA A 128 4.48 -1.24 11.25
N VAL A 129 3.95 -0.32 12.05
CA VAL A 129 4.43 -0.05 13.40
C VAL A 129 3.29 -0.25 14.38
N ARG A 130 3.50 -1.14 15.34
CA ARG A 130 2.68 -1.25 16.55
C ARG A 130 3.33 -0.38 17.64
N PRO A 131 2.72 0.75 18.01
CA PRO A 131 3.19 1.54 19.15
C PRO A 131 3.10 0.69 20.43
N GLY A 132 4.14 0.72 21.25
CA GLY A 132 4.05 0.17 22.60
C GLY A 132 3.12 1.03 23.47
N GLU A 133 2.40 0.41 24.41
CA GLU A 133 1.69 1.15 25.45
C GLU A 133 2.64 1.51 26.60
N ARG A 134 2.65 2.77 27.06
CA ARG A 134 3.51 3.22 28.18
C ARG A 134 4.99 2.88 27.97
N ASP A 135 5.57 2.01 28.79
CA ASP A 135 6.99 1.60 28.73
C ASP A 135 7.22 0.36 27.85
N GLU A 136 6.18 -0.15 27.18
CA GLU A 136 6.33 -1.25 26.24
C GLU A 136 7.16 -0.84 25.02
N PRO A 137 7.96 -1.77 24.47
CA PRO A 137 8.72 -1.52 23.26
C PRO A 137 7.80 -1.45 22.04
N VAL A 138 8.30 -0.81 20.98
CA VAL A 138 7.64 -0.65 19.70
C VAL A 138 7.86 -1.90 18.85
N GLY A 139 6.78 -2.41 18.26
CA GLY A 139 6.83 -3.48 17.27
C GLY A 139 6.96 -2.93 15.86
N LEU A 140 7.90 -3.44 15.08
CA LEU A 140 8.10 -3.08 13.68
C LEU A 140 8.04 -4.33 12.82
N ALA A 141 7.30 -4.27 11.73
CA ALA A 141 7.32 -5.28 10.67
C ALA A 141 7.53 -4.59 9.33
N ALA A 142 8.26 -5.22 8.42
CA ALA A 142 8.52 -4.69 7.09
C ALA A 142 8.56 -5.81 6.05
N ILE A 143 7.90 -5.59 4.92
CA ILE A 143 7.83 -6.56 3.83
C ILE A 143 8.11 -5.88 2.49
N ASP A 144 8.98 -6.48 1.69
CA ASP A 144 9.00 -6.23 0.26
C ASP A 144 8.06 -7.23 -0.41
N VAL A 145 6.90 -6.74 -0.86
CA VAL A 145 5.83 -7.57 -1.43
C VAL A 145 6.29 -8.30 -2.70
N THR A 146 7.27 -7.77 -3.42
CA THR A 146 7.75 -8.33 -4.70
C THR A 146 8.69 -9.52 -4.47
N THR A 147 9.55 -9.44 -3.46
CA THR A 147 10.58 -10.46 -3.18
C THR A 147 10.17 -11.43 -2.09
N GLY A 148 9.25 -11.02 -1.21
CA GLY A 148 8.88 -11.76 0.00
C GLY A 148 9.88 -11.59 1.13
N ASP A 149 10.84 -10.65 1.03
CA ASP A 149 11.72 -10.29 2.14
C ASP A 149 10.89 -9.69 3.27
N PHE A 150 10.67 -10.50 4.32
CA PHE A 150 9.80 -10.18 5.43
C PHE A 150 10.57 -10.19 6.74
N ARG A 151 10.54 -9.03 7.42
CA ARG A 151 11.36 -8.74 8.58
C ARG A 151 10.52 -8.22 9.74
N ILE A 152 10.90 -8.60 10.96
CA ILE A 152 10.27 -8.14 12.20
C ILE A 152 11.32 -7.72 13.23
N GLY A 153 11.01 -6.73 14.05
CA GLY A 153 11.88 -6.28 15.12
C GLY A 153 11.11 -5.62 16.25
N VAL A 154 11.69 -5.66 17.44
CA VAL A 154 11.17 -4.99 18.64
C VAL A 154 12.23 -4.02 19.11
N PHE A 155 11.84 -2.76 19.26
CA PHE A 155 12.75 -1.65 19.52
C PHE A 155 12.27 -0.81 20.69
N SER A 156 13.20 -0.16 21.39
CA SER A 156 12.80 0.88 22.33
C SER A 156 12.15 2.07 21.60
N ARG A 157 11.51 2.97 22.36
CA ARG A 157 10.90 4.19 21.82
C ARG A 157 11.90 5.13 21.15
N ASP A 158 13.17 5.03 21.51
CA ASP A 158 14.22 5.90 20.99
C ASP A 158 14.93 5.28 19.78
N GLU A 159 14.82 3.96 19.55
CA GLU A 159 15.55 3.25 18.48
C GLU A 159 14.71 2.95 17.24
N TRP A 160 13.38 2.89 17.35
CA TRP A 160 12.54 2.40 16.24
C TRP A 160 12.57 3.32 15.02
N LEU A 161 12.70 4.64 15.21
CA LEU A 161 12.82 5.61 14.11
C LEU A 161 14.14 5.45 13.36
N ASP A 162 15.23 5.16 14.06
CA ASP A 162 16.52 4.88 13.43
C ASP A 162 16.44 3.62 12.57
N GLU A 163 15.73 2.59 13.03
CA GLU A 163 15.53 1.39 12.23
C GLU A 163 14.60 1.63 11.04
N LEU A 164 13.52 2.38 11.23
CA LEU A 164 12.63 2.77 10.15
C LEU A 164 13.40 3.53 9.05
N SER A 165 14.28 4.45 9.46
CA SER A 165 15.16 5.21 8.57
C SER A 165 16.10 4.30 7.79
N ARG A 166 16.68 3.28 8.45
CA ARG A 166 17.55 2.28 7.79
C ARG A 166 16.81 1.43 6.77
N LEU A 167 15.57 1.04 7.06
CA LEU A 167 14.73 0.28 6.14
C LEU A 167 14.26 1.13 4.95
N GLY A 168 14.04 2.43 5.17
CA GLY A 168 13.58 3.38 4.15
C GLY A 168 12.28 2.93 3.44
N PRO A 169 11.21 2.59 4.17
CA PRO A 169 9.99 2.10 3.54
C PRO A 169 9.33 3.16 2.66
N ALA A 170 8.71 2.74 1.57
CA ALA A 170 7.94 3.64 0.71
C ALA A 170 6.58 3.98 1.34
N GLU A 171 6.09 3.13 2.24
CA GLU A 171 4.82 3.29 2.92
C GLU A 171 4.87 2.67 4.32
N ILE A 172 4.20 3.32 5.27
CA ILE A 172 4.07 2.87 6.64
C ILE A 172 2.59 2.76 7.02
N VAL A 173 2.22 1.64 7.65
CA VAL A 173 0.89 1.39 8.20
C VAL A 173 0.93 1.63 9.70
N LEU A 174 0.05 2.51 10.17
CA LEU A 174 -0.07 2.89 11.58
C LEU A 174 -1.50 2.60 12.08
N PRO A 175 -1.69 2.45 13.39
CA PRO A 175 -3.02 2.47 13.98
C PRO A 175 -3.77 3.78 13.69
N ASP A 176 -5.08 3.76 13.83
CA ASP A 176 -5.89 4.98 13.80
C ASP A 176 -5.50 5.85 15.00
N GLY A 177 -5.36 7.16 14.81
CA GLY A 177 -4.87 8.05 15.87
C GLY A 177 -4.54 9.44 15.37
N GLU A 178 -3.97 10.26 16.27
CA GLU A 178 -3.55 11.63 15.95
C GLU A 178 -2.50 11.67 14.83
N ASP A 179 -2.37 12.85 14.19
CA ASP A 179 -1.46 13.05 13.08
C ASP A 179 -0.01 12.77 13.45
N THR A 180 0.55 11.78 12.75
CA THR A 180 1.92 11.32 12.89
C THR A 180 2.82 11.86 11.78
N GLU A 181 2.32 12.76 10.94
CA GLU A 181 3.07 13.29 9.78
C GLU A 181 4.41 13.90 10.22
N HIS A 182 4.40 14.64 11.35
CA HIS A 182 5.60 15.24 11.92
C HIS A 182 6.62 14.25 12.48
N LEU A 183 6.25 12.99 12.73
CA LEU A 183 7.20 11.97 13.21
C LEU A 183 8.25 11.63 12.16
N PHE A 184 7.99 11.94 10.89
CA PHE A 184 8.84 11.56 9.76
C PHE A 184 9.55 12.75 9.11
N ASP A 185 9.40 13.96 9.66
CA ASP A 185 9.96 15.19 9.09
C ASP A 185 11.51 15.15 9.02
N ASP A 186 12.15 14.45 9.96
CA ASP A 186 13.60 14.30 10.03
C ASP A 186 14.15 13.14 9.17
N LEU A 187 13.28 12.38 8.50
CA LEU A 187 13.70 11.33 7.57
C LEU A 187 14.07 11.92 6.20
N ASP A 188 15.17 11.44 5.60
CA ASP A 188 15.60 11.87 4.26
C ASP A 188 14.49 11.71 3.20
N ARG A 189 13.61 10.73 3.40
CA ARG A 189 12.41 10.51 2.61
C ARG A 189 11.26 10.10 3.52
N ALA A 190 10.30 10.99 3.69
CA ALA A 190 9.07 10.67 4.41
C ALA A 190 8.29 9.56 3.68
N PRO A 191 7.89 8.47 4.38
CA PRO A 191 7.05 7.43 3.81
C PRO A 191 5.62 7.93 3.61
N SER A 192 4.89 7.33 2.68
CA SER A 192 3.44 7.49 2.64
C SER A 192 2.83 6.87 3.90
N VAL A 193 1.89 7.57 4.56
CA VAL A 193 1.21 7.04 5.74
C VAL A 193 -0.13 6.42 5.36
N SER A 194 -0.35 5.21 5.85
CA SER A 194 -1.60 4.46 5.78
C SER A 194 -2.07 4.13 7.18
N ARG A 195 -3.39 4.07 7.36
CA ARG A 195 -3.98 3.77 8.68
C ARG A 195 -4.88 2.55 8.64
N MET A 196 -4.86 1.82 9.74
CA MET A 196 -5.75 0.71 10.01
C MET A 196 -6.29 0.83 11.44
N PRO A 197 -7.48 0.27 11.71
CA PRO A 197 -8.00 0.22 13.07
C PRO A 197 -7.04 -0.46 14.04
N ASP A 198 -7.00 0.01 15.29
CA ASP A 198 -6.08 -0.49 16.33
C ASP A 198 -6.12 -2.01 16.52
N TRP A 199 -7.30 -2.61 16.38
CA TRP A 199 -7.48 -4.05 16.52
C TRP A 199 -6.68 -4.87 15.49
N ALA A 200 -6.33 -4.29 14.34
CA ALA A 200 -5.49 -4.93 13.33
C ALA A 200 -4.06 -5.16 13.83
N PHE A 201 -3.63 -4.42 14.86
CA PHE A 201 -2.31 -4.52 15.50
C PHE A 201 -2.33 -5.39 16.78
N SER A 202 -3.41 -6.14 17.03
CA SER A 202 -3.46 -7.13 18.12
C SER A 202 -2.40 -8.20 17.93
N ILE A 203 -1.72 -8.54 19.02
CA ILE A 203 -0.69 -9.59 19.05
C ILE A 203 -1.35 -10.94 18.79
N GLU A 204 -2.51 -11.20 19.39
CA GLU A 204 -3.26 -12.45 19.27
C GLU A 204 -3.72 -12.68 17.83
N GLU A 205 -4.26 -11.65 17.18
CA GLU A 205 -4.70 -11.75 15.79
C GLU A 205 -3.51 -11.85 14.83
N GLY A 206 -2.43 -11.11 15.09
CA GLY A 206 -1.19 -11.22 14.31
C GLY A 206 -0.57 -12.61 14.39
N ASP A 207 -0.49 -13.20 15.58
CA ASP A 207 -0.01 -14.57 15.77
C ASP A 207 -0.87 -15.58 14.99
N ARG A 208 -2.20 -15.45 15.08
CA ARG A 208 -3.13 -16.30 14.34
C ARG A 208 -2.92 -16.19 12.82
N ILE A 209 -2.87 -14.97 12.30
CA ILE A 209 -2.68 -14.70 10.86
C ILE A 209 -1.35 -15.30 10.36
N LEU A 210 -0.26 -15.08 11.09
CA LEU A 210 1.06 -15.58 10.69
C LEU A 210 1.15 -17.10 10.78
N ARG A 211 0.58 -17.73 11.81
CA ARG A 211 0.52 -19.19 11.91
C ARG A 211 -0.30 -19.82 10.79
N ASP A 212 -1.44 -19.22 10.45
CA ASP A 212 -2.26 -19.67 9.33
C ASP A 212 -1.50 -19.54 7.99
N HIS A 213 -0.75 -18.45 7.82
CA HIS A 213 0.07 -18.18 6.62
C HIS A 213 1.23 -19.17 6.47
N PHE A 214 2.08 -19.28 7.49
CA PHE A 214 3.25 -20.18 7.50
C PHE A 214 2.89 -21.66 7.71
N ARG A 215 1.63 -21.96 8.07
CA ARG A 215 1.09 -23.30 8.35
C ARG A 215 1.85 -24.01 9.46
N VAL A 216 2.04 -23.31 10.57
CA VAL A 216 2.76 -23.81 11.75
C VAL A 216 1.95 -23.65 13.02
N GLU A 217 2.23 -24.50 14.01
CA GLU A 217 1.58 -24.42 15.33
C GLU A 217 2.14 -23.28 16.18
N THR A 218 3.41 -22.93 16.01
CA THR A 218 4.07 -21.83 16.73
C THR A 218 5.02 -21.07 15.82
N LEU A 219 5.25 -19.79 16.11
CA LEU A 219 6.21 -18.94 15.39
C LEU A 219 7.63 -19.00 15.99
N ASP A 220 7.86 -19.82 17.02
CA ASP A 220 9.17 -19.96 17.68
C ASP A 220 10.27 -20.37 16.69
N GLY A 221 9.94 -21.29 15.77
CA GLY A 221 10.85 -21.74 14.70
C GLY A 221 11.17 -20.67 13.64
N PHE A 222 10.45 -19.56 13.65
CA PHE A 222 10.60 -18.41 12.75
C PHE A 222 11.28 -17.21 13.44
N GLY A 223 11.82 -17.40 14.65
CA GLY A 223 12.53 -16.34 15.37
C GLY A 223 11.62 -15.27 15.99
N ALA A 224 10.30 -15.53 16.09
CA ALA A 224 9.33 -14.59 16.66
C ALA A 224 9.28 -14.64 18.20
N ARG A 225 10.05 -15.53 18.84
CA ARG A 225 10.08 -15.65 20.31
C ARG A 225 10.59 -14.36 20.96
N GLY A 226 9.80 -13.77 21.85
CA GLY A 226 10.11 -12.48 22.47
C GLY A 226 9.99 -11.30 21.50
N ALA A 227 9.28 -11.46 20.39
CA ALA A 227 8.99 -10.43 19.39
C ALA A 227 7.48 -10.18 19.23
N GLU A 228 6.71 -10.38 20.30
CA GLU A 228 5.24 -10.35 20.30
C GLU A 228 4.68 -9.01 19.78
N GLN A 229 5.32 -7.90 20.14
CA GLN A 229 4.99 -6.56 19.64
C GLN A 229 5.11 -6.49 18.11
N ALA A 230 6.16 -7.08 17.55
CA ALA A 230 6.40 -7.12 16.12
C ALA A 230 5.45 -8.08 15.40
N VAL A 231 5.02 -9.15 16.06
CA VAL A 231 3.97 -10.07 15.57
C VAL A 231 2.65 -9.33 15.37
N GLY A 232 2.26 -8.45 16.30
CA GLY A 232 1.09 -7.58 16.11
C GLY A 232 1.22 -6.65 14.90
N ALA A 233 2.38 -6.02 14.72
CA ALA A 233 2.65 -5.18 13.54
C ALA A 233 2.62 -5.99 12.22
N ALA A 234 3.18 -7.20 12.24
CA ALA A 234 3.14 -8.13 11.12
C ALA A 234 1.71 -8.56 10.76
N GLY A 235 0.86 -8.81 11.76
CA GLY A 235 -0.57 -9.06 11.57
C GLY A 235 -1.29 -7.92 10.84
N ALA A 236 -0.98 -6.69 11.24
CA ALA A 236 -1.51 -5.49 10.59
C ALA A 236 -1.06 -5.39 9.13
N LEU A 237 0.23 -5.66 8.82
CA LEU A 237 0.71 -5.72 7.42
C LEU A 237 -0.08 -6.71 6.57
N PHE A 238 -0.27 -7.93 7.07
CA PHE A 238 -0.99 -8.97 6.32
C PHE A 238 -2.46 -8.61 6.12
N SER A 239 -3.08 -7.99 7.13
CA SER A 239 -4.46 -7.50 7.04
C SER A 239 -4.56 -6.36 6.02
N TYR A 240 -3.61 -5.41 6.05
CA TYR A 240 -3.54 -4.31 5.10
C TYR A 240 -3.38 -4.82 3.66
N LEU A 241 -2.41 -5.71 3.43
CA LEU A 241 -2.18 -6.33 2.12
C LEU A 241 -3.43 -7.04 1.61
N LYS A 242 -4.14 -7.75 2.47
CA LYS A 242 -5.41 -8.38 2.12
C LYS A 242 -6.47 -7.36 1.68
N ASP A 243 -6.59 -6.23 2.37
CA ASP A 243 -7.51 -5.14 2.00
C ASP A 243 -7.14 -4.49 0.67
N LEU A 244 -5.85 -4.45 0.33
CA LEU A 244 -5.35 -4.03 -0.99
C LEU A 244 -5.56 -5.06 -2.11
N GLY A 245 -6.12 -6.24 -1.81
CA GLY A 245 -6.30 -7.34 -2.77
C GLY A 245 -5.09 -8.28 -2.87
N ARG A 246 -4.03 -8.08 -2.07
CA ARG A 246 -2.81 -8.91 -2.01
C ARG A 246 -2.96 -10.04 -0.99
N SER A 247 -3.82 -11.00 -1.30
CA SER A 247 -4.10 -12.14 -0.39
C SER A 247 -3.23 -13.38 -0.62
N ASN A 248 -2.61 -13.52 -1.79
CA ASN A 248 -1.72 -14.64 -2.08
C ASN A 248 -0.26 -14.22 -1.90
N LEU A 249 0.29 -14.52 -0.72
CA LEU A 249 1.67 -14.18 -0.33
C LEU A 249 2.53 -15.44 -0.17
N ALA A 250 2.25 -16.52 -0.92
CA ALA A 250 2.90 -17.82 -0.73
C ALA A 250 4.44 -17.80 -0.88
N HIS A 251 5.00 -16.79 -1.56
CA HIS A 251 6.44 -16.55 -1.67
C HIS A 251 7.07 -15.93 -0.41
N VAL A 252 6.26 -15.39 0.50
CA VAL A 252 6.67 -14.96 1.83
C VAL A 252 6.78 -16.20 2.71
N ASP A 253 7.89 -16.93 2.59
CA ASP A 253 8.08 -18.23 3.23
C ASP A 253 9.01 -18.19 4.46
N ARG A 254 9.57 -17.01 4.76
CA ARG A 254 10.52 -16.77 5.85
C ARG A 254 10.16 -15.52 6.63
N LEU A 255 10.63 -15.49 7.86
CA LEU A 255 10.53 -14.36 8.77
C LEU A 255 11.93 -14.11 9.34
N ALA A 256 12.50 -12.94 9.02
CA ALA A 256 13.81 -12.54 9.53
C ALA A 256 13.66 -11.58 10.71
N ARG A 257 14.51 -11.73 11.73
CA ARG A 257 14.55 -10.79 12.85
C ARG A 257 15.53 -9.66 12.55
N ILE A 258 15.10 -8.44 12.85
CA ILE A 258 15.96 -7.27 12.87
C ILE A 258 16.56 -7.18 14.28
N GLU A 259 17.88 -7.33 14.39
CA GLU A 259 18.59 -7.26 15.68
C GLU A 259 19.16 -5.85 15.89
N SER A 260 18.88 -5.24 17.04
CA SER A 260 19.56 -3.99 17.43
C SER A 260 21.05 -4.28 17.65
N GLY A 261 21.94 -3.59 16.93
CA GLY A 261 23.40 -3.65 17.12
C GLY A 261 24.19 -4.68 16.32
N ALA A 262 23.59 -5.46 15.41
CA ALA A 262 24.32 -6.40 14.54
C ALA A 262 25.14 -5.72 13.42
N HIS A 263 25.16 -4.40 13.38
CA HIS A 263 25.79 -3.59 12.34
C HIS A 263 26.58 -2.44 12.97
N LEU A 264 27.69 -2.07 12.33
CA LEU A 264 28.43 -0.86 12.69
C LEU A 264 27.48 0.34 12.50
N VAL A 265 27.11 1.00 13.60
CA VAL A 265 26.30 2.22 13.55
C VAL A 265 27.18 3.32 12.96
N LEU A 266 26.95 3.63 11.69
CA LEU A 266 27.51 4.81 11.05
C LEU A 266 26.44 5.88 11.11
N ASP A 267 26.80 7.01 11.71
CA ASP A 267 25.95 8.20 11.66
C ASP A 267 25.79 8.66 10.21
N GLU A 268 24.70 9.38 9.95
CA GLU A 268 24.33 9.75 8.58
C GLU A 268 25.36 10.69 7.93
N SER A 269 26.12 11.45 8.73
CA SER A 269 27.25 12.23 8.21
C SER A 269 28.37 11.32 7.69
N THR A 270 28.64 10.21 8.40
CA THR A 270 29.64 9.22 8.00
C THR A 270 29.16 8.39 6.81
N ARG A 271 27.89 7.98 6.74
CA ARG A 271 27.33 7.30 5.55
C ARG A 271 27.48 8.15 4.29
N ARG A 272 27.16 9.44 4.39
CA ARG A 272 27.24 10.42 3.29
C ARG A 272 28.68 10.70 2.87
N ASN A 273 29.59 10.87 3.83
CA ASN A 273 31.00 11.16 3.58
C ASN A 273 31.77 9.95 3.03
N LEU A 274 31.32 8.73 3.35
CA LEU A 274 31.91 7.49 2.84
C LEU A 274 31.32 7.02 1.49
N GLU A 275 30.37 7.77 0.92
CA GLU A 275 29.73 7.48 -0.38
C GLU A 275 29.21 6.05 -0.55
N LEU A 276 28.83 5.37 0.55
CA LEU A 276 28.61 3.91 0.57
C LEU A 276 27.50 3.41 -0.36
N PHE A 277 26.60 4.29 -0.81
CA PHE A 277 25.45 3.94 -1.66
C PHE A 277 25.26 4.87 -2.87
N ARG A 278 26.25 5.68 -3.24
CA ARG A 278 26.16 6.49 -4.48
C ARG A 278 26.67 5.69 -5.69
N ALA A 279 25.82 5.65 -6.73
CA ALA A 279 26.23 5.53 -8.13
C ALA A 279 25.82 6.83 -8.83
#